data_AF-V9GJ03-F1
#
_entry.id   AF-V9GJ03-F1
#
_cell.length_a   1.000
_cell.length_b   1.000
_cell.length_c   1.000
_cell.angle_alpha   90.00
_cell.angle_beta   90.00
_cell.angle_gamma   90.00
#
_symmetry.space_group_name_H-M   'P 1'
#
loop_
_entity.id
_entity.type
_entity.pdbx_description
1 polymer ?
#
loop_
_entity_poly.entity_id
_entity_poly.type
_entity_poly.pdbx_seq_one_letter_code
_entity_poly.pdbx_strand_id
1 'polypeptide(L)' 'MRKQEIGELLIRLFSCVDQADIQDDVYELMKAAPIAMQKDFIEMLVTASNIWDREPHDADLYVARKLVGL' A
#
# COMPACT_ATOMS: atom_id res chain seq x y z
N MET A 1 -11.72 -1.03 8.56
CA MET A 1 -10.31 -1.33 8.88
C MET A 1 -9.79 -0.27 9.84
N ARG A 2 -8.96 -0.67 10.80
CA ARG A 2 -8.26 0.22 11.73
C ARG A 2 -7.06 0.87 11.04
N LYS A 3 -6.55 2.01 11.56
CA LYS A 3 -5.38 2.72 10.99
C LYS A 3 -4.18 1.79 10.78
N GLN A 4 -3.88 0.96 11.77
CA GLN A 4 -2.75 0.02 11.72
C GLN A 4 -2.88 -0.96 10.56
N GLU A 5 -4.08 -1.51 10.32
CA GLU A 5 -4.34 -2.46 9.23
C GLU A 5 -4.19 -1.81 7.85
N ILE A 6 -4.54 -0.53 7.72
CA ILE A 6 -4.35 0.25 6.49
C ILE A 6 -2.87 0.49 6.23
N GLY A 7 -2.11 0.89 7.26
CA GLY A 7 -0.66 1.09 7.14
C GLY A 7 0.08 -0.20 6.77
N GLU A 8 -0.28 -1.33 7.38
CA GLU A 8 0.30 -2.63 7.05
C GLU A 8 -0.03 -3.07 5.61
N LEU A 9 -1.27 -2.85 5.16
CA LEU A 9 -1.66 -3.12 3.77
C LEU A 9 -0.85 -2.25 2.78
N LEU A 10 -0.72 -0.95 3.06
CA LEU A 10 0.07 -0.04 2.24
C LEU A 10 1.53 -0.51 2.13
N ILE A 11 2.14 -0.94 3.24
CA ILE A 11 3.53 -1.45 3.23
C ILE A 11 3.65 -2.71 2.37
N ARG A 12 2.73 -3.68 2.51
CA ARG A 12 2.75 -4.90 1.70
C ARG A 12 2.64 -4.58 0.22
N LEU A 13 1.71 -3.69 -0.17
CA LEU A 13 1.57 -3.27 -1.56
C LEU A 13 2.80 -2.51 -2.07
N PHE A 14 3.36 -1.62 -1.26
CA PHE A 14 4.53 -0.84 -1.64
C PHE A 14 5.79 -1.71 -1.81
N SER A 15 5.94 -2.76 -0.99
CA SER A 15 7.02 -3.76 -1.15
C SER A 15 6.95 -4.55 -2.46
N CYS A 16 5.81 -4.49 -3.17
CA CYS A 16 5.63 -5.09 -4.49
C CYS A 16 6.03 -4.15 -5.64
N VAL A 17 6.19 -2.84 -5.37
CA VAL A 17 6.54 -1.81 -6.36
C VAL A 17 8.03 -1.52 -6.40
N ASP A 18 8.70 -1.57 -5.25
CA ASP A 18 10.12 -1.27 -5.14
C ASP A 18 10.81 -2.36 -4.33
N GLN A 19 11.73 -3.08 -4.98
CA GLN A 19 12.56 -4.12 -4.33
C GLN A 19 13.84 -3.57 -3.72
N ALA A 20 14.10 -2.26 -3.79
CA ALA A 20 15.18 -1.67 -3.00
C ALA A 20 14.95 -1.97 -1.52
N ASP A 21 16.02 -2.18 -0.74
CA ASP A 21 15.95 -2.24 0.72
C ASP A 21 15.34 -0.93 1.22
N ILE A 22 14.02 -0.88 1.32
CA ILE A 22 13.30 0.24 1.87
C ILE A 22 13.75 0.31 3.33
N GLN A 23 14.54 1.34 3.63
CA GLN A 23 15.03 1.60 4.98
C GLN A 23 13.84 1.68 5.93
N ASP A 24 13.99 1.11 7.14
CA ASP A 24 12.94 1.07 8.16
C ASP A 24 12.24 2.43 8.37
N ASP A 25 12.99 3.52 8.22
CA ASP A 25 12.51 4.90 8.31
C ASP A 25 11.36 5.21 7.34
N VAL A 26 11.39 4.69 6.11
CA VAL A 26 10.33 4.91 5.11
C VAL A 26 9.05 4.20 5.53
N TYR A 27 9.14 2.96 6.02
CA TYR A 27 7.97 2.23 6.52
C TYR A 27 7.33 2.93 7.72
N GLU A 28 8.14 3.43 8.64
CA GLU A 28 7.64 4.17 9.79
C GLU A 28 6.98 5.49 9.37
N LEU A 29 7.53 6.20 8.38
CA LEU A 29 6.90 7.39 7.81
C LEU A 29 5.55 7.08 7.15
N MET A 30 5.45 5.99 6.40
CA MET A 30 4.19 5.55 5.78
C MET A 30 3.13 5.21 6.84
N LYS A 31 3.50 4.52 7.94
CA LYS A 31 2.58 4.22 9.06
C LYS A 31 2.16 5.47 9.82
N ALA A 32 3.07 6.43 9.98
CA ALA A 32 2.80 7.68 10.68
C ALA A 32 1.81 8.57 9.91
N ALA A 33 1.83 8.48 8.57
CA ALA A 33 1.00 9.30 7.68
C ALA A 33 -0.50 9.32 8.07
N PRO A 34 -1.22 10.41 7.76
CA PRO A 34 -2.67 10.46 7.94
C PRO A 34 -3.38 9.35 7.16
N ILE A 35 -4.50 8.84 7.70
CA ILE A 35 -5.27 7.76 7.05
C ILE A 35 -5.70 8.15 5.63
N ALA A 36 -6.10 9.42 5.42
CA ALA A 36 -6.48 9.91 4.10
C ALA A 36 -5.34 9.72 3.10
N MET A 37 -4.14 10.20 3.44
CA MET A 37 -2.96 10.08 2.60
C MET A 37 -2.57 8.61 2.34
N GLN A 38 -2.67 7.73 3.35
CA GLN A 38 -2.44 6.29 3.15
C GLN A 38 -3.41 5.68 2.14
N LYS A 39 -4.68 6.08 2.17
CA LYS A 39 -5.69 5.63 1.20
C LYS A 39 -5.40 6.16 -0.20
N ASP A 40 -5.02 7.42 -0.33
CA ASP A 40 -4.67 8.04 -1.62
C ASP A 40 -3.49 7.29 -2.26
N PHE A 41 -2.48 6.91 -1.47
CA PHE A 41 -1.38 6.07 -1.96
C PHE A 41 -1.86 4.68 -2.39
N ILE A 42 -2.69 4.02 -1.58
CA ILE A 42 -3.24 2.71 -1.95
C ILE A 42 -4.05 2.80 -3.25
N GLU A 43 -4.86 3.84 -3.42
CA GLU A 43 -5.62 4.08 -4.65
C GLU A 43 -4.70 4.23 -5.86
N MET A 44 -3.66 5.06 -5.74
CA MET A 44 -2.65 5.21 -6.78
C MET A 44 -2.00 3.87 -7.13
N LEU A 45 -1.64 3.07 -6.13
CA LEU A 45 -1.02 1.76 -6.33
C LEU A 45 -1.94 0.79 -7.09
N VAL A 46 -3.22 0.69 -6.73
CA VAL A 46 -4.13 -0.28 -7.37
C VAL A 46 -4.71 0.18 -8.72
N THR A 47 -4.61 1.48 -9.03
CA THR A 47 -5.06 2.06 -10.31
C THR A 47 -3.96 2.17 -11.34
N ALA A 48 -2.70 2.30 -10.91
CA ALA A 48 -1.57 2.37 -11.83
C ALA A 48 -1.32 1.01 -12.51
N SER A 49 -1.26 1.02 -13.84
CA SER A 49 -0.91 -0.14 -14.64
C SER A 49 0.61 -0.35 -14.67
N ASN A 50 1.06 -1.60 -14.49
CA ASN A 50 2.47 -2.03 -14.66
C ASN A 50 3.48 -1.41 -13.69
N ILE A 51 3.07 -1.07 -12.47
CA ILE A 51 4.00 -0.58 -11.42
C ILE A 51 4.58 -1.69 -10.54
N TRP A 52 4.10 -2.93 -10.71
CA TRP A 52 4.48 -4.04 -9.86
C TRP A 52 5.76 -4.69 -10.36
N ASP A 53 6.84 -4.57 -9.58
CA ASP A 53 8.06 -5.36 -9.75
C ASP A 53 7.83 -6.82 -9.35
N ARG A 54 6.93 -7.04 -8.39
CA ARG A 54 6.43 -8.36 -7.99
C ARG A 54 4.91 -8.30 -7.86
N GLU A 55 4.23 -9.31 -8.38
CA GLU A 55 2.77 -9.36 -8.27
C GLU A 55 2.32 -9.38 -6.80
N PRO A 56 1.45 -8.44 -6.37
CA PRO A 56 0.87 -8.46 -5.04
C PRO A 56 -0.07 -9.66 -4.85
N HIS A 57 -0.34 -10.02 -3.59
CA HIS A 57 -1.33 -11.05 -3.32
C HIS A 57 -2.75 -10.59 -3.69
N ASP A 58 -3.51 -11.47 -4.37
CA ASP A 58 -4.91 -11.20 -4.76
C ASP A 58 -5.78 -10.74 -3.58
N ALA A 59 -5.56 -11.30 -2.39
CA ALA A 59 -6.29 -10.93 -1.18
C ALA A 59 -5.99 -9.47 -0.75
N ASP A 60 -4.73 -9.04 -0.83
CA ASP A 60 -4.33 -7.66 -0.52
C ASP A 60 -4.90 -6.70 -1.57
N LEU A 61 -4.85 -7.07 -2.85
CA LEU A 61 -5.48 -6.28 -3.93
C LEU A 61 -6.99 -6.15 -3.75
N TYR A 62 -7.68 -7.24 -3.39
CA TYR A 62 -9.12 -7.21 -3.12
C TYR A 62 -9.46 -6.28 -1.96
N VAL A 63 -8.73 -6.37 -0.85
CA VAL A 63 -8.94 -5.49 0.31
C VAL A 63 -8.65 -4.03 -0.06
N ALA A 64 -7.57 -3.78 -0.80
CA ALA A 64 -7.16 -2.46 -1.23
C ALA A 64 -8.20 -1.79 -2.12
N ARG A 65 -8.69 -2.49 -3.17
CA ARG A 65 -9.76 -2.00 -4.05
C ARG A 65 -11.03 -1.66 -3.26
N LYS A 66 -11.47 -2.59 -2.40
CA LYS A 66 -12.63 -2.36 -1.53
C LYS A 66 -12.45 -1.17 -0.58
N LEU A 67 -11.23 -0.94 -0.07
CA LEU A 67 -10.91 0.16 0.84
C LEU A 67 -11.04 1.54 0.17
N VAL A 68 -10.68 1.63 -1.11
CA VAL A 68 -10.69 2.89 -1.90
C VAL A 68 -11.94 3.04 -2.78
N GLY A 69 -12.81 2.02 -2.83
CA GLY A 69 -14.08 2.09 -3.54
C GLY A 69 -14.04 1.64 -5.00
N LEU A 70 -13.09 0.75 -5.34
CA LEU A 70 -12.91 0.13 -6.66
C LEU A 70 -13.28 -1.35 -6.69
#